data_AF-A0A7X6QAY1-F1
#
_entry.id   AF-A0A7X6QAY1-F1
#
_cell.length_a   1.000
_cell.length_b   1.000
_cell.length_c   1.000
_cell.angle_alpha   90.00
_cell.angle_beta   90.00
_cell.angle_gamma   90.00
#
_symmetry.space_group_name_H-M   'P 1'
#
loop_
_entity.id
_entity.type
_entity.pdbx_description
1 polymer ?
#
loop_
_entity_poly.entity_id
_entity_poly.type
_entity_poly.pdbx_seq_one_letter_code
_entity_poly.pdbx_strand_id
1 'polypeptide(L)'
;MLVKREMVLGNSEYERGLNIKLNMMSQKYVRCVWLISLILLSVSCVKKDRKMSCMLSDNLCRHINVDLKSDDYIDLDSIMELVGFIKLESNQNCFIGKVEKLIITDNEVIIADKSIARAVYVFNLDGTFRTKISQQGRGPQEYLEISDVFMMNDNSEISVLDNENNRIVSFDCYGKFLYSINCSRFMTPGFLARDWCVNLKS
;
A
#
# COMPACT_ATOMS: atom_id res chain seq x y z
N MET A 1 4.07 -71.98 51.39
CA MET A 1 3.38 -71.21 50.33
C MET A 1 3.28 -69.69 50.64
N LEU A 2 4.00 -69.17 51.65
CA LEU A 2 3.96 -67.73 52.01
C LEU A 2 5.09 -66.89 51.40
N VAL A 3 6.30 -67.46 51.23
CA VAL A 3 7.47 -66.73 50.69
C VAL A 3 7.29 -66.27 49.22
N LYS A 4 6.48 -66.99 48.44
CA LYS A 4 6.28 -66.67 47.01
C LYS A 4 5.32 -65.50 46.76
N ARG A 5 4.48 -65.12 47.74
CA ARG A 5 3.54 -63.99 47.62
C ARG A 5 4.20 -62.63 47.91
N GLU A 6 5.19 -62.57 48.80
CA GLU A 6 5.89 -61.32 49.12
C GLU A 6 6.78 -60.82 47.96
N MET A 7 7.45 -61.73 47.23
CA MET A 7 8.28 -61.35 46.08
C MET A 7 7.48 -60.76 44.90
N VAL A 8 6.24 -61.20 44.66
CA VAL A 8 5.40 -60.68 43.57
C VAL A 8 4.86 -59.28 43.89
N LEU A 9 4.55 -59.01 45.16
CA LEU A 9 4.10 -57.68 45.60
C LEU A 9 5.24 -56.66 45.49
N GLY A 10 6.46 -57.02 45.90
CA GLY A 10 7.65 -56.16 45.83
C GLY A 10 8.02 -55.71 44.41
N ASN A 11 7.91 -56.59 43.41
CA ASN A 11 8.17 -56.21 42.01
C ASN A 11 7.11 -55.24 41.46
N SER A 12 5.84 -55.38 41.86
CA SER A 12 4.76 -54.49 41.39
C SER A 12 4.85 -53.07 41.99
N GLU A 13 5.38 -52.94 43.19
CA GLU A 13 5.58 -51.66 43.87
C GLU A 13 6.86 -50.96 43.36
N TYR A 14 7.90 -51.75 43.03
CA TYR A 14 9.11 -51.25 42.38
C TYR A 14 8.82 -50.72 40.97
N GLU A 15 8.10 -51.48 40.14
CA GLU A 15 7.67 -51.07 38.80
C GLU A 15 6.77 -49.81 38.85
N ARG A 16 5.85 -49.73 39.81
CA ARG A 16 5.04 -48.52 40.02
C ARG A 16 5.91 -47.33 40.45
N GLY A 17 6.87 -47.52 41.35
CA GLY A 17 7.80 -46.48 41.78
C GLY A 17 8.71 -45.97 40.64
N LEU A 18 9.13 -46.86 39.74
CA LEU A 18 9.94 -46.52 38.57
C LEU A 18 9.13 -45.73 37.54
N ASN A 19 7.89 -46.14 37.26
CA ASN A 19 6.99 -45.43 36.35
C ASN A 19 6.58 -44.04 36.89
N ILE A 20 6.35 -43.91 38.20
CA ILE A 20 6.08 -42.61 38.84
C ILE A 20 7.32 -41.70 38.75
N LYS A 21 8.52 -42.23 38.98
CA LYS A 21 9.78 -41.47 38.81
C LYS A 21 10.03 -41.06 37.37
N LEU A 22 9.78 -41.94 36.39
CA LEU A 22 9.92 -41.63 34.96
C LEU A 22 8.92 -40.55 34.52
N ASN A 23 7.67 -40.61 34.98
CA ASN A 23 6.65 -39.59 34.68
C ASN A 23 6.95 -38.25 35.39
N MET A 24 7.47 -38.29 36.63
CA MET A 24 7.98 -37.09 37.30
C MET A 24 9.18 -36.48 36.58
N MET A 25 10.08 -37.30 36.02
CA MET A 25 11.23 -36.81 35.23
C MET A 25 10.78 -36.22 33.88
N SER A 26 9.81 -36.84 33.19
CA SER A 26 9.29 -36.31 31.92
C SER A 26 8.52 -35.00 32.13
N GLN A 27 7.73 -34.86 33.20
CA GLN A 27 7.03 -33.60 33.51
C GLN A 27 7.97 -32.46 33.89
N LYS A 28 9.08 -32.77 34.60
CA LYS A 28 10.14 -31.79 34.84
C LYS A 28 10.82 -31.37 33.54
N TYR A 29 11.09 -32.31 32.64
CA TYR A 29 11.71 -32.02 31.34
C TYR A 29 10.80 -31.15 30.45
N VAL A 30 9.50 -31.48 30.35
CA VAL A 30 8.52 -30.67 29.61
C VAL A 30 8.43 -29.26 30.19
N ARG A 31 8.37 -29.12 31.53
CA ARG A 31 8.40 -27.79 32.19
C ARG A 31 9.68 -27.01 31.87
N CYS A 32 10.85 -27.66 31.86
CA CYS A 32 12.11 -27.01 31.48
C CYS A 32 12.12 -26.56 30.02
N VAL A 33 11.61 -27.38 29.09
CA VAL A 33 11.51 -27.01 27.66
C VAL A 33 10.56 -25.82 27.46
N TRP A 34 9.42 -25.80 28.15
CA TRP A 34 8.50 -24.66 28.14
C TRP A 34 9.13 -23.39 28.70
N LEU A 35 9.88 -23.48 29.81
CA LEU A 35 10.59 -22.33 30.39
C LEU A 35 11.71 -21.81 29.49
N ILE A 36 12.47 -22.70 28.83
CA ILE A 36 13.53 -22.32 27.88
C ILE A 36 12.93 -21.67 26.62
N SER A 37 11.81 -22.16 26.11
CA SER A 37 11.08 -21.55 24.99
C SER A 37 10.57 -20.14 25.33
N LEU A 38 10.06 -19.94 26.55
CA LEU A 38 9.63 -18.62 27.05
C LEU A 38 10.79 -17.64 27.20
N ILE A 39 11.96 -18.12 27.62
CA ILE A 39 13.17 -17.30 27.73
C ILE A 39 13.68 -16.89 26.35
N LEU A 40 13.67 -17.79 25.36
CA LEU A 40 14.11 -17.49 23.98
C LEU A 40 13.24 -16.44 23.27
N LEU A 41 11.95 -16.33 23.62
CA LEU A 41 11.05 -15.30 23.08
C LEU A 41 11.33 -13.89 23.65
N SER A 42 12.04 -13.78 24.78
CA SER A 42 12.38 -12.49 25.40
C SER A 42 13.63 -11.81 24.82
N VAL A 43 14.43 -12.51 24.00
CA VAL A 43 15.70 -11.98 23.45
C VAL A 43 15.50 -11.18 22.15
N SER A 44 14.28 -11.08 21.61
CA SER A 44 14.02 -10.37 20.35
C SER A 44 13.79 -8.85 20.49
N CYS A 45 14.09 -8.26 21.64
CA CYS A 45 14.02 -6.81 21.84
C CYS A 45 15.34 -6.24 22.36
N VAL A 46 16.40 -6.36 21.57
CA VAL A 46 17.46 -5.35 21.55
C VAL A 46 17.11 -4.39 20.42
N LYS A 47 16.57 -3.21 20.76
CA LYS A 47 16.52 -2.07 19.84
C LYS A 47 17.95 -1.69 19.49
N LYS A 48 18.47 -2.25 18.39
CA LYS A 48 19.67 -1.74 17.75
C LYS A 48 19.26 -0.44 17.08
N ASP A 49 19.57 0.68 17.69
CA ASP A 49 19.63 1.96 17.00
C ASP A 49 20.65 1.80 15.87
N ARG A 50 20.16 1.40 14.69
CA ARG A 50 20.91 1.58 13.45
C ARG A 50 20.90 3.10 13.22
N LYS A 51 21.89 3.79 13.77
CA LYS A 51 22.39 4.97 13.09
C LYS A 51 22.84 4.49 11.72
N MET A 52 21.99 4.68 10.73
CA MET A 52 22.39 4.68 9.34
C MET A 52 23.33 5.88 9.19
N SER A 53 24.62 5.69 9.48
CA SER A 53 25.63 6.63 9.03
C SER A 53 25.72 6.45 7.53
N CYS A 54 25.01 7.31 6.80
CA CYS A 54 25.34 7.58 5.42
C CYS A 54 26.83 7.97 5.38
N MET A 55 27.67 7.12 4.79
CA MET A 55 28.98 7.55 4.31
C MET A 55 28.75 8.40 3.07
N LEU A 56 28.20 9.60 3.29
CA LEU A 56 28.23 10.65 2.30
C LEU A 56 29.69 11.15 2.30
N SER A 57 30.35 10.99 1.16
CA SER A 57 31.55 11.76 0.84
C SER A 57 31.27 13.23 1.18
N ASP A 58 32.02 13.78 2.14
CA ASP A 58 31.86 15.13 2.68
C ASP A 58 31.93 16.25 1.62
N ASN A 59 32.29 15.92 0.37
CA ASN A 59 32.46 16.87 -0.72
C ASN A 59 31.23 17.06 -1.63
N LEU A 60 30.05 16.53 -1.28
CA LEU A 60 28.81 16.82 -2.03
C LEU A 60 27.68 17.38 -1.15
N CYS A 61 27.99 17.96 0.00
CA CYS A 61 27.00 18.70 0.78
C CYS A 61 27.06 20.18 0.40
N ARG A 62 26.09 20.66 -0.39
CA ARG A 62 25.91 22.10 -0.58
C ARG A 62 25.27 22.66 0.69
N HIS A 63 26.05 23.39 1.47
CA HIS A 63 25.53 24.13 2.61
C HIS A 63 24.77 25.36 2.10
N ILE A 64 23.44 25.32 2.12
CA ILE A 64 22.62 26.49 1.82
C ILE A 64 22.46 27.26 3.12
N ASN A 65 23.15 28.41 3.25
CA ASN A 65 22.90 29.34 4.35
C ASN A 65 21.63 30.12 4.03
N VAL A 66 20.54 29.77 4.69
CA VAL A 66 19.32 30.58 4.70
C VAL A 66 19.41 31.50 5.91
N ASP A 67 19.61 32.79 5.66
CA ASP A 67 19.52 33.79 6.71
C ASP A 67 18.04 34.00 7.06
N LEU A 68 17.65 33.56 8.26
CA LEU A 68 16.27 33.68 8.75
C LEU A 68 15.98 35.05 9.39
N LYS A 69 16.95 35.98 9.35
CA LYS A 69 16.85 37.31 9.96
C LYS A 69 16.70 38.45 8.97
N SER A 70 16.75 38.19 7.66
CA SER A 70 16.39 39.22 6.69
C SER A 70 14.88 39.31 6.58
N ASP A 71 14.33 40.50 6.83
CA ASP A 71 12.92 40.85 6.55
C ASP A 71 12.68 40.98 5.02
N ASP A 72 13.33 40.14 4.22
CA ASP A 72 13.20 40.11 2.76
C ASP A 72 11.93 39.34 2.39
N TYR A 73 10.78 39.98 2.57
CA TYR A 73 9.52 39.47 2.06
C TYR A 73 9.44 39.72 0.56
N ILE A 74 9.44 38.65 -0.22
CA ILE A 74 9.09 38.72 -1.63
C ILE A 74 7.57 38.71 -1.71
N ASP A 75 7.02 39.78 -2.25
CA ASP A 75 5.58 39.86 -2.53
C ASP A 75 5.19 38.77 -3.52
N LEU A 76 4.16 37.99 -3.18
CA LEU A 76 3.70 36.87 -4.01
C LEU A 76 3.22 37.36 -5.38
N ASP A 77 2.62 38.55 -5.43
CA ASP A 77 2.15 39.17 -6.68
C ASP A 77 3.33 39.57 -7.60
N SER A 78 4.52 39.76 -7.04
CA SER A 78 5.73 40.06 -7.82
C SER A 78 6.34 38.82 -8.49
N ILE A 79 6.00 37.61 -8.02
CA ILE A 79 6.50 36.34 -8.60
C ILE A 79 5.41 35.54 -9.31
N MET A 80 4.14 35.82 -9.04
CA MET A 80 3.01 35.11 -9.62
C MET A 80 2.34 35.98 -10.67
N GLU A 81 2.64 35.70 -11.94
CA GLU A 81 1.85 36.20 -13.05
C GLU A 81 0.65 35.24 -13.27
N LEU A 82 -0.57 35.69 -12.96
CA LEU A 82 -1.77 34.92 -13.28
C LEU A 82 -2.01 34.98 -14.80
N VAL A 83 -1.55 33.95 -15.51
CA VAL A 83 -1.62 33.90 -16.99
C VAL A 83 -3.02 33.54 -17.51
N GLY A 84 -3.89 32.93 -16.70
CA GLY A 84 -5.27 32.64 -17.10
C GLY A 84 -5.99 31.63 -16.22
N PHE A 85 -7.26 31.37 -16.53
CA PHE A 85 -8.07 30.32 -15.92
C PHE A 85 -8.91 29.62 -17.00
N ILE A 86 -9.15 28.33 -16.81
CA ILE A 86 -10.05 27.55 -17.68
C ILE A 86 -11.36 27.36 -16.91
N LYS A 87 -12.46 27.87 -17.47
CA LYS A 87 -13.79 27.65 -16.91
C LYS A 87 -14.33 26.32 -17.42
N LEU A 88 -14.48 25.35 -16.53
CA LEU A 88 -15.04 24.05 -16.88
C LEU A 88 -16.56 24.13 -17.11
N GLU A 89 -17.04 23.44 -18.14
CA GLU A 89 -18.46 23.22 -18.38
C GLU A 89 -19.11 22.56 -17.16
N SER A 90 -20.29 23.04 -16.79
CA SER A 90 -21.01 22.58 -15.60
C SER A 90 -22.47 22.32 -15.96
N ASN A 91 -22.82 21.05 -16.14
CA ASN A 91 -24.16 20.57 -16.43
C ASN A 91 -24.41 19.24 -15.69
N GLN A 92 -25.61 18.66 -15.84
CA GLN A 92 -26.01 17.43 -15.13
C GLN A 92 -25.11 16.21 -15.43
N ASN A 93 -24.47 16.17 -16.60
CA ASN A 93 -23.58 15.09 -17.01
C ASN A 93 -22.15 15.23 -16.44
N CYS A 94 -21.73 16.45 -16.08
CA CYS A 94 -20.37 16.76 -15.66
C CYS A 94 -20.26 17.42 -14.27
N PHE A 95 -21.23 17.19 -13.38
CA PHE A 95 -21.12 17.66 -12.00
C PHE A 95 -19.98 16.97 -11.26
N ILE A 96 -18.96 17.76 -10.92
CA ILE A 96 -17.84 17.36 -10.09
C ILE A 96 -18.19 17.70 -8.64
N GLY A 97 -18.15 16.71 -7.75
CA GLY A 97 -18.33 16.91 -6.32
C GLY A 97 -17.03 17.33 -5.64
N LYS A 98 -15.93 16.60 -5.91
CA LYS A 98 -14.61 16.88 -5.34
C LYS A 98 -13.50 16.62 -6.35
N VAL A 99 -12.61 17.59 -6.52
CA VAL A 99 -11.39 17.43 -7.34
C VAL A 99 -10.31 16.80 -6.48
N GLU A 100 -10.11 15.49 -6.61
CA GLU A 100 -9.10 14.74 -5.82
C GLU A 100 -7.86 14.38 -6.63
N LYS A 101 -7.98 14.38 -7.95
CA LYS A 101 -6.83 14.34 -8.85
C LYS A 101 -7.09 15.19 -10.08
N LEU A 102 -6.06 15.92 -10.50
CA LEU A 102 -6.03 16.70 -11.73
C LEU A 102 -4.84 16.23 -12.55
N ILE A 103 -5.08 15.90 -13.82
CA ILE A 103 -4.04 15.56 -14.80
C ILE A 103 -4.29 16.44 -16.02
N ILE A 104 -3.27 17.17 -16.44
CA ILE A 104 -3.33 18.02 -17.64
C ILE A 104 -2.39 17.40 -18.66
N THR A 105 -2.89 17.16 -19.86
CA THR A 105 -2.12 16.73 -21.03
C THR A 105 -2.10 17.85 -22.07
N ASP A 106 -1.40 17.66 -23.18
CA ASP A 106 -1.37 18.64 -24.27
C ASP A 106 -2.74 18.87 -24.93
N ASN A 107 -3.72 17.98 -24.70
CA ASN A 107 -5.03 18.03 -25.36
C ASN A 107 -6.22 18.09 -24.38
N GLU A 108 -6.04 17.63 -23.13
CA GLU A 108 -7.15 17.32 -22.24
C GLU A 108 -6.85 17.67 -20.79
N VAL A 109 -7.92 18.03 -20.06
CA VAL A 109 -7.94 18.15 -18.60
C VAL A 109 -8.74 16.97 -18.04
N ILE A 110 -8.09 16.16 -17.20
CA ILE A 110 -8.68 14.97 -16.62
C ILE A 110 -8.79 15.17 -15.11
N ILE A 111 -10.01 14.98 -14.60
CA ILE A 111 -10.35 15.17 -13.19
C ILE A 111 -10.87 13.86 -12.63
N ALA A 112 -10.27 13.39 -11.55
CA ALA A 112 -10.81 12.27 -10.77
C ALA A 112 -11.54 12.81 -9.53
N ASP A 113 -12.83 12.52 -9.47
CA ASP A 113 -13.63 12.62 -8.26
C ASP A 113 -13.78 11.21 -7.69
N LYS A 114 -12.93 10.89 -6.71
CA LYS A 114 -12.78 9.52 -6.19
C LYS A 114 -13.83 9.23 -5.14
N SER A 115 -14.22 10.24 -4.36
CA SER A 115 -15.03 10.09 -3.14
C SER A 115 -16.51 10.39 -3.33
N ILE A 116 -16.87 11.44 -4.08
CA ILE A 116 -18.27 11.92 -4.17
C ILE A 116 -18.93 11.35 -5.41
N ALA A 117 -18.45 11.73 -6.59
CA ALA A 117 -19.01 11.26 -7.85
C ALA A 117 -18.50 9.88 -8.25
N ARG A 118 -17.36 9.45 -7.70
CA ARG A 118 -16.70 8.16 -8.01
C ARG A 118 -16.60 7.95 -9.52
N ALA A 119 -16.08 8.98 -10.20
CA ALA A 119 -16.01 9.08 -11.64
C ALA A 119 -14.76 9.85 -12.09
N VAL A 120 -14.33 9.60 -13.32
CA VAL A 120 -13.29 10.35 -14.01
C VAL A 120 -13.93 11.19 -15.11
N TYR A 121 -13.62 12.48 -15.14
CA TYR A 121 -14.12 13.43 -16.11
C TYR A 121 -12.98 13.87 -17.03
N VAL A 122 -13.27 13.96 -18.32
CA VAL A 122 -12.35 14.42 -19.36
C VAL A 122 -12.95 15.67 -19.99
N PHE A 123 -12.18 16.74 -19.99
CA PHE A 123 -12.51 18.03 -20.60
C PHE A 123 -11.46 18.37 -21.65
N ASN A 124 -11.83 19.16 -22.64
CA ASN A 124 -10.88 19.81 -23.52
C ASN A 124 -10.16 20.96 -22.78
N LEU A 125 -9.05 21.45 -23.33
CA LEU A 125 -8.29 22.56 -22.74
C LEU A 125 -9.08 23.89 -22.69
N ASP A 126 -10.14 24.03 -23.48
CA ASP A 126 -11.05 25.19 -23.42
C ASP A 126 -12.09 25.06 -22.30
N GLY A 127 -12.11 23.94 -21.57
CA GLY A 127 -13.03 23.65 -20.49
C GLY A 127 -14.33 22.98 -20.91
N THR A 128 -14.54 22.68 -22.19
CA THR A 128 -15.73 21.96 -22.66
C THR A 128 -15.72 20.49 -22.22
N PHE A 129 -16.88 19.97 -21.81
CA PHE A 129 -17.00 18.60 -21.34
C PHE A 129 -16.97 17.61 -22.50
N ARG A 130 -16.16 16.56 -22.38
CA ARG A 130 -15.99 15.53 -23.43
C ARG A 130 -16.55 14.18 -23.01
N THR A 131 -16.06 13.64 -21.90
CA THR A 131 -16.34 12.25 -21.50
C THR A 131 -16.41 12.11 -19.99
N LYS A 132 -17.28 11.21 -19.52
CA LYS A 132 -17.30 10.74 -18.13
C LYS A 132 -17.12 9.22 -18.10
N ILE A 133 -16.14 8.76 -17.34
CA ILE A 133 -15.93 7.34 -17.01
C ILE A 133 -16.50 7.11 -15.61
N SER A 134 -17.60 6.36 -15.53
CA SER A 134 -18.37 6.12 -14.29
C SER A 134 -18.91 4.69 -14.19
N GLN A 135 -18.14 3.71 -14.67
CA GLN A 135 -18.54 2.29 -14.70
C GLN A 135 -18.32 1.64 -13.33
N GLN A 136 -19.27 1.80 -12.41
CA GLN A 136 -19.19 1.22 -11.07
C GLN A 136 -19.78 -0.18 -11.01
N GLY A 137 -19.07 -1.11 -10.37
CA GLY A 137 -19.53 -2.47 -10.15
C GLY A 137 -18.41 -3.51 -10.15
N ARG A 138 -18.80 -4.78 -10.30
CA ARG A 138 -17.91 -5.96 -10.19
C ARG A 138 -17.64 -6.63 -11.54
N GLY A 139 -18.20 -6.11 -12.62
CA GLY A 139 -17.97 -6.61 -13.97
C GLY A 139 -16.52 -6.43 -14.42
N PRO A 140 -16.11 -7.09 -15.52
CA PRO A 140 -14.76 -7.00 -16.05
C PRO A 140 -14.38 -5.59 -16.55
N GLN A 141 -15.36 -4.74 -16.86
CA GLN A 141 -15.17 -3.38 -17.38
C GLN A 141 -15.44 -2.29 -16.33
N GLU A 142 -15.87 -2.70 -15.14
CA GLU A 142 -16.29 -1.82 -14.06
C GLU A 142 -15.17 -1.67 -13.02
N TYR A 143 -15.30 -0.73 -12.10
CA TYR A 143 -14.46 -0.64 -10.91
C TYR A 143 -15.32 -0.45 -9.66
N LEU A 144 -14.83 -0.91 -8.51
CA LEU A 144 -15.47 -0.63 -7.24
C LEU A 144 -14.92 0.64 -6.62
N GLU A 145 -13.61 0.87 -6.71
CA GLU A 145 -12.95 2.04 -6.14
C GLU A 145 -12.09 2.75 -7.18
N ILE A 146 -11.97 4.08 -7.07
CA ILE A 146 -10.96 4.87 -7.78
C ILE A 146 -9.89 5.27 -6.78
N SER A 147 -8.95 4.38 -6.47
CA SER A 147 -7.86 4.70 -5.54
C SER A 147 -6.87 5.66 -6.20
N ASP A 148 -6.57 5.43 -7.49
CA ASP A 148 -5.80 6.38 -8.29
C ASP A 148 -6.17 6.36 -9.77
N VAL A 149 -5.82 7.44 -10.48
CA VAL A 149 -6.01 7.57 -11.93
C VAL A 149 -4.70 8.01 -12.57
N PHE A 150 -4.28 7.39 -13.66
CA PHE A 150 -3.05 7.79 -14.34
C PHE A 150 -3.11 7.53 -15.84
N MET A 151 -2.27 8.25 -16.59
CA MET A 151 -2.16 8.10 -18.03
C MET A 151 -1.13 7.04 -18.40
N MET A 152 -1.42 6.28 -19.45
CA MET A 152 -0.50 5.32 -20.08
C MET A 152 -0.48 5.51 -21.60
N ASN A 153 0.46 4.82 -22.26
CA ASN A 153 0.66 4.81 -23.70
C ASN A 153 0.62 6.22 -24.30
N ASP A 154 1.56 7.08 -23.88
CA ASP A 154 1.69 8.45 -24.39
C ASP A 154 0.40 9.29 -24.28
N ASN A 155 -0.26 9.20 -23.13
CA ASN A 155 -1.51 9.91 -22.81
C ASN A 155 -2.73 9.50 -23.64
N SER A 156 -2.71 8.33 -24.29
CA SER A 156 -3.88 7.80 -25.01
C SER A 156 -4.81 6.93 -24.15
N GLU A 157 -4.32 6.42 -23.02
CA GLU A 157 -5.08 5.53 -22.13
C GLU A 157 -5.23 6.13 -20.72
N ILE A 158 -6.45 6.11 -20.20
CA ILE A 158 -6.79 6.49 -18.83
C ILE A 158 -6.93 5.21 -18.01
N SER A 159 -6.09 5.04 -16.99
CA SER A 159 -6.11 3.88 -16.09
C SER A 159 -6.63 4.24 -14.72
N VAL A 160 -7.57 3.45 -14.23
CA VAL A 160 -8.13 3.51 -12.88
C VAL A 160 -7.53 2.36 -12.06
N LEU A 161 -6.87 2.70 -10.96
CA LEU A 161 -6.47 1.73 -9.94
C LEU A 161 -7.66 1.46 -9.01
N ASP A 162 -8.13 0.22 -9.03
CA ASP A 162 -9.23 -0.30 -8.22
C ASP A 162 -8.64 -1.26 -7.17
N ASN A 163 -8.24 -0.70 -6.03
CA ASN A 163 -7.63 -1.47 -4.94
C ASN A 163 -8.61 -2.50 -4.36
N GLU A 164 -9.89 -2.16 -4.28
CA GLU A 164 -10.94 -3.07 -3.79
C GLU A 164 -11.00 -4.37 -4.60
N ASN A 165 -10.87 -4.30 -5.93
CA ASN A 165 -10.79 -5.48 -6.79
C ASN A 165 -9.34 -5.93 -7.08
N ASN A 166 -8.34 -5.30 -6.49
CA ASN A 166 -6.91 -5.53 -6.76
C ASN A 166 -6.58 -5.54 -8.26
N ARG A 167 -7.07 -4.55 -9.01
CA ARG A 167 -6.87 -4.48 -10.46
C ARG A 167 -6.70 -3.06 -10.96
N ILE A 168 -6.19 -2.94 -12.17
CA ILE A 168 -6.17 -1.71 -12.95
C ILE A 168 -7.12 -1.89 -14.13
N VAL A 169 -8.03 -0.95 -14.31
CA VAL A 169 -9.01 -0.93 -15.40
C VAL A 169 -8.66 0.22 -16.32
N SER A 170 -8.41 -0.08 -17.60
CA SER A 170 -7.95 0.90 -18.58
C SER A 170 -9.04 1.23 -19.60
N PHE A 171 -9.16 2.51 -19.92
CA PHE A 171 -10.10 3.08 -20.88
C PHE A 171 -9.36 3.96 -21.89
N ASP A 172 -9.92 4.14 -23.08
CA ASP A 172 -9.47 5.21 -23.97
C ASP A 172 -9.99 6.59 -23.49
N CYS A 173 -9.54 7.67 -24.12
CA CYS A 173 -10.00 9.04 -23.82
C CYS A 173 -11.49 9.30 -24.14
N TYR A 174 -12.16 8.37 -24.83
CA TYR A 174 -13.61 8.40 -25.08
C TYR A 174 -14.40 7.58 -24.05
N GLY A 175 -13.71 6.98 -23.08
CA GLY A 175 -14.30 6.21 -21.99
C GLY A 175 -14.69 4.78 -22.37
N LYS A 176 -14.22 4.29 -23.53
CA LYS A 176 -14.40 2.90 -23.94
C LYS A 176 -13.38 2.04 -23.19
N PHE A 177 -13.87 0.95 -22.61
CA PHE A 177 -13.01 -0.04 -21.97
C PHE A 177 -12.02 -0.66 -22.96
N LEU A 178 -10.76 -0.79 -22.53
CA LEU A 178 -9.70 -1.44 -23.29
C LEU A 178 -9.37 -2.82 -22.72
N TYR A 179 -8.95 -2.86 -21.46
CA TYR A 179 -8.58 -4.10 -20.76
C TYR A 179 -8.51 -3.88 -19.24
N SER A 180 -8.36 -4.98 -18.49
CA SER A 180 -8.12 -4.97 -17.04
C SER A 180 -6.93 -5.86 -16.69
N ILE A 181 -6.06 -5.40 -15.78
CA ILE A 181 -4.90 -6.15 -15.28
C ILE A 181 -5.08 -6.41 -13.79
N ASN A 182 -4.99 -7.67 -13.36
CA ASN A 182 -4.98 -8.00 -11.94
C ASN A 182 -3.61 -7.66 -11.32
N CYS A 183 -3.63 -6.93 -10.21
CA CYS A 183 -2.45 -6.49 -9.45
C CYS A 183 -1.99 -7.53 -8.41
N SER A 184 -2.36 -8.81 -8.58
CA SER A 184 -2.33 -9.83 -7.54
C SER A 184 -0.93 -10.36 -7.17
N ARG A 185 0.15 -9.59 -7.29
CA ARG A 185 1.45 -10.08 -6.81
C ARG A 185 2.41 -9.13 -6.12
N PHE A 186 2.60 -7.87 -6.51
CA PHE A 186 3.58 -7.01 -5.84
C PHE A 186 3.31 -5.52 -6.07
N MET A 187 2.48 -4.91 -5.22
CA MET A 187 2.61 -3.48 -4.92
C MET A 187 3.34 -3.36 -3.58
N THR A 188 4.66 -3.25 -3.62
CA THR A 188 5.41 -2.85 -2.43
C THR A 188 5.08 -1.39 -2.11
N PRO A 189 4.94 -1.01 -0.82
CA PRO A 189 4.77 0.40 -0.46
C PRO A 189 5.97 1.21 -1.00
N GLY A 190 5.73 2.09 -1.96
CA GLY A 190 6.75 2.96 -2.56
C GLY A 190 6.86 2.93 -4.08
N PHE A 191 6.28 1.93 -4.77
CA PHE A 191 6.17 1.95 -6.23
C PHE A 191 4.82 2.50 -6.67
N LEU A 192 4.82 3.49 -7.57
CA LEU A 192 3.59 4.00 -8.17
C LEU A 192 2.98 2.91 -9.06
N ALA A 193 1.65 2.77 -9.02
CA ALA A 193 0.90 1.83 -9.86
C ALA A 193 1.29 1.95 -11.35
N ARG A 194 1.58 3.19 -11.78
CA ARG A 194 2.08 3.51 -13.11
C ARG A 194 3.39 2.79 -13.43
N ASP A 195 4.39 2.89 -12.56
CA ASP A 195 5.71 2.30 -12.79
C ASP A 195 5.64 0.77 -12.86
N TRP A 196 4.75 0.16 -12.08
CA TRP A 196 4.50 -1.27 -12.15
C TRP A 196 3.84 -1.69 -13.46
N CYS A 197 2.79 -0.98 -13.90
CA CYS A 197 2.10 -1.30 -15.15
C CYS A 197 2.94 -1.09 -16.40
N VAL A 198 3.77 -0.03 -16.44
CA VAL A 198 4.68 0.22 -17.56
C VAL A 198 5.66 -0.95 -17.74
N ASN A 199 6.19 -1.50 -16.64
CA ASN A 199 7.12 -2.63 -16.67
C ASN A 199 6.48 -3.97 -17.05
N LEU A 200 5.15 -4.09 -17.07
CA LEU A 200 4.46 -5.32 -17.52
C LEU A 200 4.23 -5.37 -19.04
N LYS A 201 4.33 -4.22 -19.73
CA LYS A 201 4.14 -4.12 -21.19
C LYS A 201 5.44 -4.17 -21.99
N SER A 202 6.62 -4.08 -21.35
CA SER A 202 7.95 -4.23 -21.97
C SER A 202 8.45 -5.66 -21.95
#